data_AF-W2QMH8-F1
#
_entry.id   AF-W2QMH8-F1
#
_cell.length_a   1.000
_cell.length_b   1.000
_cell.length_c   1.000
_cell.angle_alpha   90.00
_cell.angle_beta   90.00
_cell.angle_gamma   90.00
#
_symmetry.space_group_name_H-M   'P 1'
#
loop_
_entity.id
_entity.type
_entity.pdbx_description
1 polymer ?
#
loop_
_entity_poly.entity_id
_entity_poly.type
_entity_poly.pdbx_seq_one_letter_code
_entity_poly.pdbx_strand_id
1 'polypeptide(L)' 'MVVDKQNTVVYNSEKPSAVVFFLHGLGDTAHGWADMFRGVAEDMPHVKFVLPTAKPRPVTIANGREIPAWV' A
#
# COMPACT_ATOMS: atom_id res chain seq x y z
N MET A 1 2.02 -11.03 -6.70
CA MET A 1 1.59 -9.62 -6.57
C MET A 1 0.42 -9.39 -7.51
N VAL A 2 -0.68 -8.83 -7.02
CA VAL A 2 -1.79 -8.34 -7.83
C VAL A 2 -2.01 -6.86 -7.49
N VAL A 3 -2.30 -6.04 -8.49
CA VAL A 3 -2.73 -4.65 -8.30
C VAL A 3 -4.22 -4.58 -8.62
N ASP A 4 -5.03 -4.09 -7.67
CA ASP A 4 -6.47 -3.94 -7.89
C ASP A 4 -6.82 -2.63 -8.63
N LYS A 5 -8.12 -2.43 -8.90
CA LYS A 5 -8.62 -1.24 -9.62
C LYS A 5 -8.42 0.06 -8.84
N GLN A 6 -8.15 -0.01 -7.55
CA GLN A 6 -7.93 1.10 -6.64
C GLN A 6 -6.43 1.37 -6.42
N ASN A 7 -5.56 0.75 -7.22
CA ASN A 7 -4.11 0.87 -7.11
C ASN A 7 -3.56 0.34 -5.77
N THR A 8 -4.23 -0.66 -5.20
CA THR A 8 -3.78 -1.41 -4.03
C THR A 8 -2.89 -2.55 -4.48
N VAL A 9 -1.71 -2.68 -3.88
CA VAL A 9 -0.81 -3.81 -4.09
C VAL A 9 -1.15 -4.91 -3.09
N VAL A 10 -1.29 -6.15 -3.56
CA VAL A 10 -1.64 -7.31 -2.73
C VAL A 10 -0.68 -8.48 -2.95
N TYR A 11 -0.22 -9.08 -1.84
CA TYR A 11 0.56 -10.31 -1.80
C TYR A 11 -0.16 -11.41 -1.02
N ASN A 12 0.09 -12.68 -1.36
CA ASN A 12 -0.36 -13.88 -0.65
C ASN A 12 -1.87 -13.93 -0.38
N SER A 13 -2.68 -13.79 -1.43
CA SER A 13 -4.15 -13.72 -1.33
C SER A 13 -4.83 -15.07 -1.06
N GLU A 14 -4.15 -16.19 -1.27
CA GLU A 14 -4.75 -17.53 -1.19
C GLU A 14 -4.70 -18.08 0.23
N LYS A 15 -5.87 -18.28 0.85
CA LYS A 15 -6.06 -18.89 2.18
C LYS A 15 -5.13 -18.36 3.29
N PRO A 16 -5.04 -17.04 3.51
CA PRO A 16 -4.19 -16.49 4.56
C PRO A 16 -4.72 -16.82 5.96
N SER A 17 -3.83 -17.00 6.94
CA SER A 17 -4.17 -17.08 8.36
C SER A 17 -4.05 -15.74 9.09
N ALA A 18 -3.41 -14.75 8.46
CA ALA A 18 -3.26 -13.39 8.97
C ALA A 18 -3.27 -12.36 7.83
N VAL A 19 -3.60 -11.11 8.15
CA VAL A 19 -3.64 -10.01 7.18
C VAL A 19 -2.95 -8.77 7.77
N VAL A 20 -2.07 -8.15 6.99
CA VAL A 20 -1.43 -6.87 7.31
C VAL A 20 -1.89 -5.80 6.32
N PHE A 21 -2.40 -4.70 6.86
CA PHE A 21 -2.62 -3.47 6.11
C PHE A 21 -1.48 -2.52 6.37
N PHE A 22 -0.77 -2.13 5.32
CA PHE A 22 0.31 -1.15 5.41
C PHE A 22 -0.07 0.12 4.67
N LEU A 23 -0.14 1.23 5.41
CA LEU A 23 -0.46 2.54 4.87
C LEU A 23 0.83 3.35 4.76
N HIS A 24 1.14 3.80 3.55
CA HIS A 24 2.32 4.61 3.27
C HIS A 24 2.22 6.03 3.88
N GLY A 25 3.35 6.72 3.98
CA GLY A 25 3.43 8.11 4.44
C GLY A 25 2.94 9.15 3.41
N LEU A 26 2.91 10.42 3.82
CA LEU A 26 2.47 11.54 2.98
C LEU A 26 3.23 11.60 1.64
N GLY A 27 2.51 11.68 0.52
CA GLY A 27 3.08 11.86 -0.82
C GLY A 27 3.58 10.59 -1.50
N ASP A 28 3.57 9.46 -0.81
CA ASP A 28 4.03 8.17 -1.34
C ASP A 28 2.89 7.36 -1.97
N THR A 29 3.14 6.11 -2.38
CA THR A 29 2.16 5.20 -2.98
C THR A 29 2.40 3.76 -2.52
N ALA A 30 1.42 2.87 -2.72
CA ALA A 30 1.62 1.43 -2.50
C ALA A 30 2.78 0.84 -3.31
N HIS A 31 2.98 1.36 -4.53
CA HIS A 31 4.03 0.89 -5.44
C HIS A 31 5.43 1.20 -4.92
N GLY A 32 5.61 2.33 -4.23
CA GLY A 32 6.89 2.70 -3.60
C GLY A 32 7.38 1.69 -2.56
N TRP A 33 6.47 0.88 -2.02
CA TRP A 33 6.76 -0.13 -1.00
C TRP A 33 6.69 -1.57 -1.51
N ALA A 34 6.28 -1.78 -2.77
CA ALA A 34 6.00 -3.11 -3.31
C ALA A 34 7.23 -4.04 -3.25
N ASP A 35 8.42 -3.57 -3.64
CA ASP A 35 9.60 -4.43 -3.68
C ASP A 35 10.11 -4.80 -2.28
N MET A 36 9.97 -3.92 -1.29
CA MET A 36 10.26 -4.26 0.10
C MET A 36 9.31 -5.36 0.61
N PHE A 37 8.00 -5.18 0.39
CA PHE A 37 6.99 -6.14 0.81
C PHE A 37 7.02 -7.45 0.03
N ARG A 38 7.62 -7.50 -1.16
CA ARG A 38 7.85 -8.75 -1.90
C ARG A 38 8.70 -9.71 -1.07
N GLY A 39 9.85 -9.26 -0.54
CA GLY A 39 10.70 -10.09 0.30
C GLY A 39 10.01 -10.51 1.61
N VAL A 40 9.33 -9.57 2.27
CA VAL A 40 8.57 -9.88 3.50
C VAL A 40 7.46 -10.90 3.24
N ALA A 41 6.77 -10.79 2.10
CA ALA A 41 5.73 -11.74 1.70
C ALA A 41 6.28 -13.13 1.36
N GLU A 42 7.50 -13.21 0.81
CA GLU A 42 8.19 -14.48 0.58
C GLU A 42 8.54 -15.18 1.90
N ASP A 43 8.99 -14.42 2.92
CA ASP A 43 9.30 -14.96 4.25
C ASP A 43 8.04 -15.33 5.06
N MET A 44 6.89 -14.73 4.75
CA MET A 44 5.63 -14.92 5.48
C MET A 44 4.47 -15.34 4.54
N PRO A 45 4.52 -16.55 3.95
CA PRO A 45 3.57 -16.98 2.92
C PRO A 45 2.12 -17.12 3.43
N HIS A 46 1.92 -17.27 4.74
CA HIS A 46 0.60 -17.37 5.39
C HIS A 46 -0.04 -16.01 5.68
N VAL A 47 0.70 -14.91 5.50
CA VAL A 47 0.23 -13.54 5.75
C VAL A 47 -0.12 -12.89 4.42
N LYS A 48 -1.36 -12.41 4.29
CA LYS A 48 -1.78 -11.54 3.19
C LYS A 48 -1.35 -10.11 3.48
N PHE A 49 -0.65 -9.49 2.56
CA PHE A 49 -0.28 -8.07 2.66
C PHE A 49 -1.16 -7.24 1.73
N VAL A 50 -1.73 -6.16 2.25
CA VAL A 50 -2.59 -5.23 1.51
C VAL A 50 -2.04 -3.81 1.68
N LEU A 51 -1.54 -3.25 0.60
CA LEU A 51 -0.92 -1.92 0.55
C LEU A 51 -1.80 -1.01 -0.31
N PRO A 52 -2.73 -0.23 0.27
CA PRO A 52 -3.52 0.73 -0.48
C PRO A 52 -2.72 2.00 -0.79
N THR A 53 -3.08 2.68 -1.89
CA THR A 53 -2.59 4.03 -2.19
C THR A 53 -3.65 5.06 -1.78
N ALA A 54 -3.25 6.07 -0.99
CA ALA A 54 -4.14 7.17 -0.64
C ALA A 54 -4.58 7.97 -1.88
N LYS A 55 -5.83 8.44 -1.91
CA LYS A 55 -6.27 9.34 -3.00
C LYS A 55 -5.53 10.69 -2.89
N PRO A 56 -5.18 11.31 -4.03
CA PRO A 56 -4.72 12.69 -4.03
C PRO A 56 -5.76 13.61 -3.39
N ARG A 57 -5.27 14.54 -2.56
CA ARG A 57 -6.07 15.61 -1.95
C ARG A 57 -5.20 16.85 -1.72
N PRO A 58 -5.79 18.05 -1.57
CA PRO A 58 -5.04 19.26 -1.23
C PRO A 58 -4.39 19.15 0.15
N VAL A 59 -3.09 19.45 0.24
CA VAL A 59 -2.35 19.43 1.52
C VAL A 59 -1.79 20.81 1.87
N THR A 60 -2.15 21.33 3.04
CA THR A 60 -1.82 22.70 3.48
C THR A 60 -0.32 22.97 3.51
N ILE A 61 0.47 22.08 4.13
CA ILE A 61 1.94 22.22 4.19
C ILE A 61 2.61 22.13 2.82
N ALA A 62 1.90 21.61 1.82
CA ALA A 62 2.34 21.52 0.43
C ALA A 62 1.77 22.67 -0.42
N ASN A 63 1.32 23.77 0.19
CA ASN A 63 0.67 24.91 -0.46
C ASN A 63 -0.58 24.52 -1.27
N GLY A 64 -1.38 23.60 -0.74
CA GLY A 64 -2.63 23.15 -1.37
C GLY A 64 -2.44 22.22 -2.57
N ARG A 65 -1.22 21.72 -2.83
CA ARG A 65 -0.98 20.75 -3.90
C ARG A 65 -1.73 19.44 -3.63
N GLU A 66 -2.28 18.87 -4.71
CA GLU A 66 -2.89 17.53 -4.77
C GLU A 66 -1.80 16.46 -4.68
N ILE A 67 -1.64 15.85 -3.51
CA ILE A 67 -0.69 14.75 -3.29
C ILE A 67 -1.38 13.59 -2.57
N PRO A 68 -0.93 12.33 -2.75
CA PRO A 68 -1.47 11.19 -2.00
C PRO A 68 -1.41 11.44 -0.49
N ALA A 69 -2.57 11.52 0.16
CA ALA A 69 -2.66 11.74 1.61
C ALA A 69 -3.93 11.11 2.21
N TRP A 70 -3.80 10.55 3.42
CA TRP A 70 -4.89 9.88 4.12
C TRP A 70 -5.88 10.85 4.76
N VAL A 71 -5.38 11.99 5.25
CA VAL A 71 -6.15 13.03 5.95
C VAL A 71 -5.80 14.42 5.44
#